data_AF-A0A3P3DCX1-F1
#
_entry.id   AF-A0A3P3DCX1-F1
#
_cell.length_a   1.000
_cell.length_b   1.000
_cell.length_c   1.000
_cell.angle_alpha   90.00
_cell.angle_beta   90.00
_cell.angle_gamma   90.00
#
_symmetry.space_group_name_H-M   'P 1'
#
loop_
_entity.id
_entity.type
_entity.pdbx_description
1 polymer ?
#
loop_
_entity_poly.entity_id
_entity_poly.type
_entity_poly.pdbx_seq_one_letter_code
_entity_poly.pdbx_strand_id
1 'polypeptide(L)' 'MSHVILYVPSGNGVQCNQSKALLDRERVTYEVGLVTDYPEEVDRLKALVGSTAPLVVAYGGG' A
#
# COMPACT_ATOMS: atom_id res chain seq x y z
N MET A 1 3.93 -17.25 -3.41
CA MET A 1 4.09 -16.03 -4.25
C MET A 1 3.74 -14.83 -3.36
N SER A 2 4.59 -13.82 -3.26
CA SER A 2 4.33 -12.66 -2.40
C SER A 2 3.28 -11.75 -3.04
N HIS A 3 2.18 -11.47 -2.33
CA HIS A 3 1.14 -10.54 -2.76
C HIS A 3 1.41 -9.18 -2.13
N VAL A 4 1.59 -8.15 -2.96
CA VAL A 4 1.84 -6.78 -2.50
C VAL A 4 0.63 -5.91 -2.84
N ILE A 5 0.10 -5.19 -1.85
CA ILE A 5 -1.01 -4.25 -2.04
C ILE A 5 -0.54 -2.86 -1.60
N LEU A 6 -0.70 -1.89 -2.49
CA LEU A 6 -0.44 -0.48 -2.24
C LEU A 6 -1.76 0.22 -1.91
N TYR A 7 -1.96 0.61 -0.65
CA TYR A 7 -3.14 1.36 -0.23
C TYR A 7 -2.93 2.86 -0.42
N VAL A 8 -3.78 3.45 -1.26
CA VAL A 8 -3.71 4.85 -1.67
C VAL A 8 -4.82 5.65 -0.98
N PRO A 9 -4.50 6.69 -0.18
CA PRO A 9 -5.52 7.58 0.36
C PRO A 9 -6.13 8.47 -0.74
N SER A 10 -7.44 8.69 -0.65
CA SER A 10 -8.16 9.61 -1.54
C SER A 10 -7.60 11.03 -1.41
N GLY A 11 -6.97 11.53 -2.47
CA GLY A 11 -6.43 12.90 -2.53
C GLY A 11 -4.91 13.04 -2.39
N ASN A 12 -4.16 11.98 -2.08
CA ASN A 12 -2.70 12.06 -1.88
C ASN A 12 -1.91 11.42 -3.04
N GLY A 13 -2.08 11.96 -4.26
CA GLY A 13 -1.50 11.40 -5.49
C GLY A 13 0.04 11.46 -5.54
N VAL A 14 0.67 12.43 -4.87
CA VAL A 14 2.13 12.67 -4.98
C VAL A 14 2.95 11.58 -4.29
N GLN A 15 2.63 11.22 -3.05
CA GLN A 15 3.33 10.15 -2.33
C GLN A 15 3.06 8.75 -2.93
N CYS A 16 1.87 8.57 -3.52
CA CYS A 16 1.52 7.34 -4.21
C CYS A 16 2.37 7.14 -5.47
N ASN A 17 2.65 8.21 -6.22
CA ASN A 17 3.49 8.12 -7.41
C ASN A 17 4.93 7.72 -7.10
N GLN A 18 5.49 8.18 -5.97
CA GLN A 18 6.84 7.76 -5.53
C GLN A 18 6.87 6.27 -5.14
N SER A 19 5.86 5.80 -4.41
CA SER A 19 5.76 4.39 -3.99
C SER A 19 5.57 3.45 -5.18
N LYS A 20 4.73 3.84 -6.16
CA LYS A 20 4.56 3.11 -7.42
C LYS A 20 5.87 3.03 -8.22
N ALA A 21 6.54 4.17 -8.41
CA ALA A 21 7.81 4.21 -9.15
C ALA A 21 8.89 3.33 -8.51
N LEU A 22 8.92 3.22 -7.19
CA LEU A 22 9.84 2.31 -6.48
C LEU A 22 9.49 0.84 -6.74
N LEU A 23 8.22 0.46 -6.62
CA LEU A 23 7.75 -0.91 -6.87
C LEU A 23 7.99 -1.33 -8.33
N ASP A 24 7.72 -0.44 -9.28
CA ASP A 24 7.96 -0.66 -10.71
C ASP A 24 9.46 -0.84 -11.00
N ARG A 25 10.32 -0.03 -10.37
CA ARG A 25 11.79 -0.13 -10.49
C ARG A 25 12.31 -1.48 -9.99
N GLU A 26 11.78 -1.96 -8.87
CA GLU A 26 12.17 -3.23 -8.27
C GLU A 26 11.49 -4.44 -8.94
N ARG A 27 10.70 -4.22 -10.01
CA ARG A 27 9.91 -5.25 -10.72
C ARG A 27 9.02 -6.06 -9.77
N VAL A 28 8.51 -5.41 -8.73
CA VAL A 28 7.56 -6.01 -7.80
C VAL A 28 6.18 -5.97 -8.43
N THR A 29 5.49 -7.11 -8.48
CA THR A 29 4.07 -7.14 -8.87
C THR A 29 3.24 -6.71 -7.67
N TYR A 30 2.37 -5.71 -7.86
CA TYR A 30 1.49 -5.21 -6.80
C TYR A 30 0.10 -4.86 -7.32
N GLU A 31 -0.86 -4.86 -6.41
CA GLU A 31 -2.22 -4.37 -6.62
C GLU A 31 -2.40 -3.00 -5.96
N VAL A 32 -3.33 -2.21 -6.48
CA VAL A 32 -3.64 -0.88 -5.93
C VAL A 32 -5.03 -0.92 -5.33
N GLY A 33 -5.12 -0.67 -4.02
CA GLY A 33 -6.38 -0.53 -3.29
C GLY A 33 -6.58 0.91 -2.81
N LEU A 34 -7.80 1.44 -2.88
CA LEU A 34 -8.09 2.72 -2.24
C LEU A 34 -8.32 2.50 -0.75
N VAL A 35 -7.77 3.38 0.09
CA VAL A 35 -7.98 3.31 1.55
C VAL A 35 -9.47 3.37 1.91
N THR A 36 -10.27 4.07 1.10
CA THR A 36 -11.72 4.18 1.27
C THR A 36 -12.46 2.86 1.08
N ASP A 37 -11.90 1.95 0.29
CA ASP A 37 -12.52 0.66 -0.02
C ASP A 37 -12.17 -0.38 1.04
N TYR A 38 -11.06 -0.17 1.77
CA TYR A 38 -10.55 -1.08 2.81
C TYR A 38 -10.26 -0.35 4.13
N PRO A 39 -11.24 0.37 4.72
CA PRO A 39 -10.98 1.24 5.87
C PRO A 39 -10.53 0.46 7.11
N GLU A 40 -11.13 -0.69 7.39
CA GLU A 40 -10.80 -1.52 8.57
C GLU A 40 -9.41 -2.15 8.47
N GLU A 41 -9.04 -2.61 7.26
CA GLU A 41 -7.73 -3.23 7.03
C GLU A 41 -6.62 -2.19 7.13
N VAL A 42 -6.82 -1.02 6.53
CA VAL A 42 -5.89 0.10 6.63
C VAL A 42 -5.75 0.58 8.08
N ASP A 43 -6.83 0.60 8.87
CA ASP A 43 -6.78 0.98 10.28
C ASP A 43 -5.96 -0.01 11.12
N ARG A 44 -6.13 -1.32 10.91
CA ARG A 44 -5.30 -2.36 11.54
C ARG A 44 -3.83 -2.21 11.16
N LEU A 45 -3.55 -1.95 9.89
CA LEU A 45 -2.18 -1.74 9.39
C LEU A 45 -1.57 -0.46 9.97
N LYS A 46 -2.34 0.63 10.08
CA LYS A 46 -1.91 1.85 10.76
C LYS A 46 -1.58 1.61 12.23
N ALA A 47 -2.37 0.79 12.92
CA ALA A 47 -2.12 0.45 14.31
C ALA A 47 -0.81 -0.36 14.49
N LEU A 48 -0.48 -1.22 13.51
CA LEU A 48 0.76 -2.02 13.53
C LEU A 48 2.01 -1.22 13.14
N VAL A 49 1.89 -0.35 12.15
CA VAL A 49 3.04 0.36 11.55
C VAL A 49 3.21 1.78 12.14
N GLY A 50 2.20 2.29 12.85
CA GLY A 50 2.23 3.59 13.52
C GLY A 50 2.26 4.80 12.57
N SER A 51 1.92 4.63 11.28
CA SER A 51 2.17 5.64 10.25
C SER A 51 0.92 6.02 9.44
N THR A 52 0.76 7.32 9.19
CA THR A 52 -0.32 7.92 8.39
C THR A 52 0.06 8.01 6.90
N ALA A 53 0.02 6.87 6.19
CA ALA A 53 -0.01 6.75 4.70
C ALA A 53 1.09 7.46 3.86
N PRO A 54 1.43 6.96 2.64
CA PRO A 54 0.93 5.74 1.99
C PRO A 54 1.44 4.47 2.67
N LEU A 55 0.57 3.45 2.72
CA LEU A 55 0.87 2.16 3.34
C LEU A 55 1.11 1.14 2.22
N VAL A 56 2.35 0.67 2.12
CA VAL A 56 2.73 -0.46 1.26
C VAL A 56 2.74 -1.71 2.12
N VAL A 57 1.92 -2.70 1.78
CA VAL A 57 1.86 -3.95 2.53
C VAL A 57 2.20 -5.11 1.62
N ALA A 58 3.24 -5.85 2.00
CA ALA A 58 3.65 -7.07 1.34
C ALA A 58 3.28 -8.26 2.22
N TYR A 59 2.38 -9.11 1.75
CA TYR A 59 2.08 -10.38 2.37
C TYR A 59 2.93 -11.46 1.69
N GLY A 60 3.82 -12.09 2.45
CA GLY A 60 4.51 -13.30 1.99
C GLY A 60 3.51 -14.45 1.94
N GLY A 61 3.02 -14.79 0.75
CA GLY A 61 2.19 -15.98 0.55
C GLY A 61 3.04 -17.24 0.68
N GLY A 62 2.83 -17.98 1.78
CA GLY A 62 3.34 -19.33 2.01
C GLY A 62 2.70 -20.36 1.09
#